data_AF-A0A851IX14-F1
#
_entry.id   AF-A0A851IX14-F1
#
_cell.length_a   1.000
_cell.length_b   1.000
_cell.length_c   1.000
_cell.angle_alpha   90.00
_cell.angle_beta   90.00
_cell.angle_gamma   90.00
#
_symmetry.space_group_name_H-M   'P 1'
#
loop_
_entity.id
_entity.type
_entity.pdbx_description
1 polymer ?
#
loop_
_entity_poly.entity_id
_entity_poly.type
_entity_poly.pdbx_seq_one_letter_code
_entity_poly.pdbx_strand_id
1 'polypeptide(L)'
;MKKLKLLILCLLSIFCLSSCLTTGFFLGSILDEFGPSGGGPDGIEKLYYKDKPKFKEYMNSLKNREKYVLKVSDTSFIKMPKNIVTKKYENTLFLYDKENKMMSLGISLNYSSNSEQFENYDKNKDILKDFGKVKIVSGYGNKYIVSKVSNIYIDTMYDPSPNLKEYYDLIIDFINNIEEVK
;
A
#
# COMPACT_ATOMS: atom_id res chain seq x y z
N MET A 1 5.68 13.46 48.05
CA MET A 1 6.19 13.37 46.66
C MET A 1 5.56 12.27 45.80
N LYS A 2 5.20 11.09 46.32
CA LYS A 2 4.59 9.99 45.52
C LYS A 2 3.25 10.36 44.88
N LYS A 3 2.38 11.09 45.60
CA LYS A 3 1.04 11.51 45.11
C LYS A 3 1.11 12.51 43.94
N LEU A 4 2.07 13.43 43.96
CA LEU A 4 2.27 14.41 42.88
C LEU A 4 2.81 13.76 41.60
N LYS A 5 3.73 12.79 41.75
CA LYS A 5 4.27 12.01 40.61
C LYS A 5 3.17 11.18 39.92
N LEU A 6 2.28 10.57 40.69
CA LEU A 6 1.15 9.80 40.15
C LEU A 6 0.18 10.70 39.38
N LEU A 7 -0.10 11.90 39.89
CA LEU A 7 -1.01 12.85 39.26
C LEU A 7 -0.44 13.40 37.94
N ILE A 8 0.87 13.67 37.89
CA ILE A 8 1.57 14.05 36.65
C ILE A 8 1.56 12.91 35.63
N LEU A 9 1.75 11.66 36.07
CA LEU A 9 1.71 10.48 35.19
C LEU A 9 0.30 10.24 34.61
N CYS A 10 -0.74 10.45 35.42
CA CYS A 10 -2.13 10.41 34.94
C CYS A 10 -2.41 11.54 33.93
N LEU A 11 -1.93 12.75 34.16
CA LEU A 11 -2.12 13.87 33.22
C LEU A 11 -1.38 13.65 31.90
N LEU A 12 -0.13 13.17 31.95
CA LEU A 12 0.65 12.83 30.76
C LEU A 12 0.02 11.69 29.97
N SER A 13 -0.47 10.63 30.64
CA SER A 13 -1.17 9.53 29.96
C SER A 13 -2.46 10.00 29.30
N ILE A 14 -3.26 10.85 29.95
CA ILE A 14 -4.45 11.45 29.34
C ILE A 14 -4.07 12.30 28.11
N PHE A 15 -2.99 13.08 28.18
CA PHE A 15 -2.52 13.92 27.07
C PHE A 15 -2.00 13.07 25.89
N CYS A 16 -1.29 11.97 26.16
CA CYS A 16 -0.85 11.02 25.15
C CYS A 16 -2.01 10.21 24.53
N LEU A 17 -3.01 9.84 25.34
CA LEU A 17 -4.22 9.17 24.86
C LEU A 17 -5.06 10.10 23.98
N SER A 18 -5.21 11.36 24.39
CA SER A 18 -5.94 12.36 23.60
C SER A 18 -5.17 12.79 22.35
N SER A 19 -3.84 12.84 22.33
CA SER A 19 -3.08 13.06 21.10
C SER A 19 -3.22 11.89 20.11
N CYS A 20 -3.19 10.63 20.58
CA CYS A 20 -3.47 9.44 19.76
C CYS A 20 -4.92 9.37 19.24
N LEU A 21 -5.90 9.73 20.07
CA LEU A 21 -7.32 9.80 19.68
C LEU A 21 -7.58 10.91 18.67
N THR A 22 -6.94 12.06 18.83
CA THR A 22 -7.07 13.19 17.91
C THR A 22 -6.40 12.87 16.58
N THR A 23 -5.21 12.26 16.57
CA THR A 23 -4.61 11.75 15.32
C THR A 23 -5.50 10.69 14.67
N GLY A 24 -6.05 9.74 15.43
CA GLY A 24 -6.97 8.72 14.91
C GLY A 24 -8.27 9.29 14.31
N PHE A 25 -8.85 10.32 14.91
CA PHE A 25 -10.07 10.98 14.42
C PHE A 25 -9.81 11.83 13.17
N PHE A 26 -8.68 12.55 13.10
CA PHE A 26 -8.25 13.28 11.91
C PHE A 26 -7.71 12.36 10.79
N LEU A 27 -7.14 11.20 11.13
CA LEU A 27 -6.84 10.12 10.20
C LEU A 27 -8.13 9.62 9.56
N GLY A 28 -9.13 9.30 10.39
CA GLY A 28 -10.44 8.88 9.95
C GLY A 28 -11.13 9.86 9.00
N SER A 29 -11.16 11.16 9.29
CA SER A 29 -11.93 12.12 8.48
C SER A 29 -11.37 12.34 7.07
N ILE A 30 -10.05 12.42 6.91
CA ILE A 30 -9.41 12.57 5.60
C ILE A 30 -9.46 11.25 4.80
N LEU A 31 -9.38 10.09 5.47
CA LEU A 31 -9.44 8.79 4.82
C LEU A 31 -10.87 8.39 4.40
N ASP A 32 -11.91 8.94 5.05
CA ASP A 32 -13.31 8.79 4.60
C ASP A 32 -13.54 9.45 3.23
N GLU A 33 -12.83 10.55 2.95
CA GLU A 33 -12.87 11.23 1.65
C GLU A 33 -12.21 10.40 0.52
N PHE A 34 -11.40 9.40 0.90
CA PHE A 34 -10.72 8.48 0.00
C PHE A 34 -11.28 7.05 0.06
N GLY A 35 -12.33 6.84 0.86
CA GLY A 35 -13.08 5.60 1.04
C GLY A 35 -14.28 5.44 0.09
N PRO A 36 -15.05 4.34 0.19
CA PRO A 36 -15.71 3.65 -0.93
C PRO A 36 -16.97 4.31 -1.50
N SER A 37 -17.27 5.56 -1.15
CA SER A 37 -18.44 6.28 -1.68
C SER A 37 -18.22 6.87 -3.08
N GLY A 38 -17.01 6.74 -3.66
CA GLY A 38 -16.72 7.22 -5.02
C GLY A 38 -15.25 7.29 -5.44
N GLY A 39 -14.30 6.76 -4.66
CA GLY A 39 -12.87 6.79 -5.00
C GLY A 39 -12.46 5.63 -5.92
N GLY A 40 -11.96 5.94 -7.11
CA GLY A 40 -11.25 5.00 -7.98
C GLY A 40 -9.94 4.47 -7.36
N PRO A 41 -9.09 3.79 -8.13
CA PRO A 41 -7.87 3.15 -7.63
C PRO A 41 -6.84 4.12 -7.02
N ASP A 42 -7.02 5.44 -7.13
CA ASP A 42 -6.03 6.48 -6.82
C ASP A 42 -6.04 6.95 -5.35
N GLY A 43 -6.65 6.19 -4.43
CA GLY A 43 -6.84 6.61 -3.04
C GLY A 43 -5.54 7.06 -2.33
N ILE A 44 -4.49 6.24 -2.43
CA ILE A 44 -3.19 6.53 -1.83
C ILE A 44 -2.46 7.69 -2.51
N GLU A 45 -2.63 7.84 -3.83
CA GLU A 45 -2.03 8.94 -4.59
C GLU A 45 -2.66 10.28 -4.17
N LYS A 46 -3.99 10.31 -3.99
CA LYS A 46 -4.67 11.49 -3.46
C LYS A 46 -4.18 11.85 -2.05
N LEU A 47 -3.92 10.86 -1.19
CA LEU A 47 -3.32 11.10 0.12
C LEU A 47 -1.94 11.75 -0.01
N TYR A 48 -1.10 11.27 -0.94
CA TYR A 48 0.22 11.85 -1.18
C TYR A 48 0.14 13.33 -1.59
N TYR A 49 -0.76 13.69 -2.51
CA TYR A 49 -0.90 15.08 -2.96
C TYR A 49 -1.51 15.99 -1.89
N LYS A 50 -2.48 15.50 -1.12
CA LYS A 50 -3.17 16.28 -0.09
C LYS A 50 -2.32 16.46 1.18
N ASP A 51 -1.61 15.42 1.61
CA ASP A 51 -0.90 15.38 2.88
C ASP A 51 0.29 14.41 2.84
N LYS A 52 1.42 14.88 2.30
CA LYS A 52 2.67 14.09 2.17
C LYS A 52 3.16 13.51 3.51
N PRO A 53 3.24 14.27 4.62
CA PRO A 53 3.64 13.71 5.91
C PRO A 53 2.77 12.52 6.33
N LYS A 54 1.45 12.64 6.17
CA LYS A 54 0.50 11.58 6.51
C LYS A 54 0.61 10.36 5.61
N PHE A 55 0.85 10.57 4.31
CA PHE A 55 1.19 9.46 3.41
C PHE A 55 2.42 8.68 3.89
N LYS A 56 3.49 9.36 4.31
CA LYS A 56 4.71 8.70 4.82
C LYS A 56 4.43 7.89 6.07
N GLU A 57 3.74 8.50 7.03
CA GLU A 57 3.34 7.82 8.26
C GLU A 57 2.49 6.58 7.96
N TYR A 58 1.54 6.72 7.05
CA TYR A 58 0.70 5.62 6.59
C TYR A 58 1.51 4.48 5.97
N MET A 59 2.39 4.77 4.99
CA MET A 59 3.21 3.77 4.33
C MET A 59 4.17 3.07 5.30
N ASN A 60 4.71 3.79 6.27
CA ASN A 60 5.53 3.21 7.33
C ASN A 60 4.70 2.34 8.29
N SER A 61 3.45 2.72 8.58
CA SER A 61 2.55 1.91 9.41
C SER A 61 2.33 0.52 8.81
N LEU A 62 2.15 0.42 7.49
CA LEU A 62 1.91 -0.85 6.80
C LEU A 62 3.06 -1.85 6.99
N LYS A 63 4.31 -1.38 7.02
CA LYS A 63 5.49 -2.23 7.21
C LYS A 63 5.55 -2.88 8.61
N ASN A 64 5.01 -2.18 9.61
CA ASN A 64 5.08 -2.58 11.01
C ASN A 64 3.86 -3.39 11.47
N ARG A 65 2.84 -3.54 10.62
CA ARG A 65 1.67 -4.34 10.96
C ARG A 65 2.02 -5.82 10.99
N GLU A 66 1.35 -6.54 11.89
CA GLU A 66 1.31 -8.00 11.88
C GLU A 66 0.95 -8.48 10.46
N LYS A 67 1.64 -9.50 9.96
CA LYS A 67 1.33 -10.10 8.65
C LYS A 67 0.31 -11.22 8.81
N TYR A 68 -0.56 -11.36 7.82
CA TYR A 68 -1.54 -12.44 7.73
C TYR A 68 -1.57 -13.02 6.31
N VAL A 69 -2.10 -14.23 6.17
CA VAL A 69 -2.25 -14.88 4.86
C VAL A 69 -3.52 -14.33 4.18
N LEU A 70 -3.31 -13.58 3.10
CA LEU A 70 -4.36 -13.15 2.19
C LEU A 70 -4.54 -14.20 1.09
N LYS A 71 -5.77 -14.72 0.97
CA LYS A 71 -6.21 -15.52 -0.17
C LYS A 71 -6.54 -14.60 -1.35
N VAL A 72 -5.78 -14.69 -2.43
CA VAL A 72 -6.00 -13.92 -3.67
C VAL A 72 -6.90 -14.69 -4.63
N SER A 73 -6.73 -16.01 -4.70
CA SER A 73 -7.58 -16.94 -5.45
C SER A 73 -7.66 -18.28 -4.71
N ASP A 74 -8.37 -19.27 -5.26
CA ASP A 74 -8.41 -20.62 -4.69
C ASP A 74 -7.04 -21.29 -4.59
N THR A 75 -6.09 -20.90 -5.44
CA THR A 75 -4.76 -21.49 -5.55
C THR A 75 -3.62 -20.50 -5.31
N SER A 76 -3.93 -19.27 -4.88
CA SER A 76 -2.95 -18.19 -4.78
C SER A 76 -3.06 -17.46 -3.44
N PHE A 77 -1.96 -17.46 -2.68
CA PHE A 77 -1.88 -16.91 -1.33
C PHE A 77 -0.61 -16.10 -1.14
N ILE A 78 -0.70 -14.98 -0.42
CA ILE A 78 0.43 -14.12 -0.07
C ILE A 78 0.32 -13.65 1.38
N LYS A 79 1.45 -13.36 2.02
CA LYS A 79 1.47 -12.71 3.32
C LYS A 79 1.45 -11.20 3.14
N MET A 80 0.45 -10.56 3.75
CA MET A 80 0.18 -9.13 3.69
C MET A 80 0.13 -8.52 5.10
N PRO A 81 0.37 -7.21 5.25
CA PRO A 81 -0.06 -6.47 6.43
C PRO A 81 -1.54 -6.72 6.76
N LYS A 82 -1.85 -6.90 8.03
CA LYS A 82 -3.21 -7.09 8.54
C LYS A 82 -4.13 -5.97 8.04
N ASN A 83 -5.40 -6.31 7.80
CA ASN A 83 -6.47 -5.43 7.30
C ASN A 83 -6.35 -4.99 5.83
N ILE A 84 -5.28 -5.36 5.12
CA ILE A 84 -5.23 -5.25 3.66
C ILE A 84 -6.12 -6.31 3.05
N VAL A 85 -7.11 -5.93 2.24
CA VAL A 85 -8.04 -6.83 1.55
C VAL A 85 -8.03 -6.54 0.05
N THR A 86 -8.68 -7.40 -0.73
CA THR A 86 -8.84 -7.20 -2.17
C THR A 86 -10.26 -6.75 -2.52
N LYS A 87 -10.39 -5.89 -3.52
CA LYS A 87 -11.68 -5.63 -4.19
C LYS A 87 -11.49 -5.64 -5.69
N LYS A 88 -12.51 -6.15 -6.38
CA LYS A 88 -12.57 -6.12 -7.83
C LYS A 88 -13.14 -4.78 -8.29
N TYR A 89 -12.43 -4.11 -9.18
CA TYR A 89 -12.90 -2.96 -9.94
C TYR A 89 -12.77 -3.32 -11.41
N GLU A 90 -13.90 -3.33 -12.13
CA GLU A 90 -14.00 -3.90 -13.48
C GLU A 90 -13.41 -5.33 -13.53
N ASN A 91 -12.33 -5.55 -14.29
CA ASN A 91 -11.67 -6.85 -14.42
C ASN A 91 -10.37 -6.97 -13.60
N THR A 92 -10.05 -5.96 -12.80
CA THR A 92 -8.79 -5.87 -12.05
C THR A 92 -9.04 -5.99 -10.54
N LEU A 93 -8.19 -6.75 -9.85
CA LEU A 93 -8.24 -6.90 -8.41
C LEU A 93 -7.26 -5.93 -7.75
N PHE A 94 -7.74 -5.00 -6.93
CA PHE A 94 -6.90 -4.00 -6.26
C PHE A 94 -6.79 -4.24 -4.76
N LEU A 95 -5.68 -3.79 -4.17
CA LEU A 95 -5.44 -3.80 -2.73
C LEU A 95 -6.08 -2.58 -2.05
N TYR A 96 -6.78 -2.84 -0.94
CA TYR A 96 -7.44 -1.84 -0.11
C TYR A 96 -7.14 -2.05 1.36
N ASP A 97 -7.03 -0.97 2.13
CA ASP A 97 -6.86 -1.03 3.58
C ASP A 97 -8.19 -0.84 4.32
N LYS A 98 -8.72 -1.90 4.91
CA LYS A 98 -9.99 -1.87 5.66
C LYS A 98 -9.88 -1.03 6.94
N GLU A 99 -8.73 -1.01 7.59
CA GLU A 99 -8.50 -0.24 8.83
C GLU A 99 -8.54 1.26 8.55
N ASN A 100 -8.04 1.65 7.38
CA ASN A 100 -8.02 3.03 6.90
C ASN A 100 -9.17 3.31 5.92
N LYS A 101 -10.38 2.85 6.29
CA LYS A 101 -11.64 3.17 5.60
C LYS A 101 -11.68 2.77 4.12
N MET A 102 -11.05 1.65 3.79
CA MET A 102 -10.98 1.12 2.42
C MET A 102 -10.29 2.09 1.47
N MET A 103 -9.17 2.67 1.91
CA MET A 103 -8.28 3.42 1.02
C MET A 103 -7.64 2.46 0.02
N SER A 104 -7.75 2.76 -1.27
CA SER A 104 -7.05 2.04 -2.34
C SER A 104 -5.56 2.30 -2.27
N LEU A 105 -4.75 1.24 -2.42
CA LEU A 105 -3.30 1.35 -2.55
C LEU A 105 -2.84 1.58 -4.00
N GLY A 106 -3.75 1.60 -4.98
CA GLY A 106 -3.40 1.74 -6.40
C GLY A 106 -2.54 0.59 -6.93
N ILE A 107 -2.52 -0.54 -6.22
CA ILE A 107 -1.75 -1.74 -6.54
C ILE A 107 -2.73 -2.84 -6.95
N SER A 108 -2.54 -3.37 -8.15
CA SER A 108 -3.32 -4.49 -8.69
C SER A 108 -2.64 -5.84 -8.45
N LEU A 109 -3.47 -6.87 -8.37
CA LEU A 109 -3.09 -8.27 -8.29
C LEU A 109 -3.68 -9.02 -9.49
N ASN A 110 -2.81 -9.67 -10.26
CA ASN A 110 -3.16 -10.47 -11.43
C ASN A 110 -2.75 -11.94 -11.18
N TYR A 111 -3.70 -12.87 -11.31
CA TYR A 111 -3.52 -14.29 -10.95
C TYR A 111 -3.99 -15.30 -12.03
N SER A 112 -4.26 -14.84 -13.26
CA SER A 112 -4.69 -15.67 -14.41
C SER A 112 -4.10 -15.16 -15.75
N SER A 113 -4.63 -15.59 -16.90
CA SER A 113 -4.19 -15.30 -18.29
C SER A 113 -3.89 -13.81 -18.63
N ASN A 114 -4.35 -12.87 -17.81
CA ASN A 114 -3.92 -11.46 -17.87
C ASN A 114 -2.43 -11.25 -17.47
N SER A 115 -1.74 -12.31 -17.03
CA SER A 115 -0.31 -12.30 -16.72
C SER A 115 0.60 -12.42 -17.93
N GLU A 116 0.08 -12.81 -19.11
CA GLU A 116 0.87 -12.91 -20.34
C GLU A 116 1.57 -11.59 -20.69
N GLN A 117 0.94 -10.46 -20.38
CA GLN A 117 1.54 -9.14 -20.56
C GLN A 117 2.80 -8.93 -19.70
N PHE A 118 2.91 -9.62 -18.55
CA PHE A 118 4.06 -9.57 -17.65
C PHE A 118 5.06 -10.71 -17.86
N GLU A 119 4.63 -11.83 -18.46
CA GLU A 119 5.47 -12.99 -18.78
C GLU A 119 6.32 -12.77 -20.04
N ASN A 120 5.85 -11.92 -20.95
CA ASN A 120 6.46 -11.71 -22.26
C ASN A 120 7.38 -10.48 -22.36
N TYR A 121 7.70 -9.81 -21.24
CA TYR A 121 8.67 -8.71 -21.27
C TYR A 121 10.08 -9.22 -21.60
N ASP A 122 10.69 -8.67 -22.65
CA ASP A 122 12.08 -8.91 -22.99
C ASP A 122 12.96 -8.28 -21.90
N LYS A 123 13.62 -9.14 -21.11
CA LYS A 123 14.45 -8.72 -19.99
C LYS A 123 15.54 -7.70 -20.37
N ASN A 124 15.96 -7.70 -21.64
CA ASN A 124 17.05 -6.85 -22.13
C ASN A 124 16.54 -5.55 -22.78
N LYS A 125 15.24 -5.40 -23.00
CA LYS A 125 14.65 -4.23 -23.67
C LYS A 125 13.60 -3.50 -22.83
N ASP A 126 12.80 -4.26 -22.09
CA ASP A 126 11.62 -3.73 -21.42
C ASP A 126 11.90 -3.40 -19.95
N ILE A 127 12.91 -4.02 -19.33
CA ILE A 127 13.31 -3.71 -17.94
C ILE A 127 14.15 -2.43 -17.93
N LEU A 128 13.62 -1.40 -17.29
CA LEU A 128 14.29 -0.11 -17.10
C LEU A 128 15.16 -0.11 -15.84
N LYS A 129 14.71 -0.80 -14.77
CA LYS A 129 15.40 -0.83 -13.49
C LYS A 129 14.95 -2.01 -12.62
N ASP A 130 15.87 -2.59 -11.86
CA ASP A 130 15.61 -3.66 -10.90
C ASP A 130 15.78 -3.18 -9.45
N PHE A 131 14.90 -3.63 -8.56
CA PHE A 131 14.88 -3.35 -7.11
C PHE A 131 14.54 -4.63 -6.33
N GLY A 132 15.42 -5.63 -6.40
CA GLY A 132 15.16 -6.95 -5.80
C GLY A 132 14.16 -7.73 -6.65
N LYS A 133 13.01 -8.12 -6.08
CA LYS A 133 11.94 -8.79 -6.84
C LYS A 133 11.04 -7.82 -7.61
N VAL A 134 11.12 -6.53 -7.29
CA VAL A 134 10.39 -5.47 -7.98
C VAL A 134 11.20 -4.98 -9.18
N LYS A 135 10.53 -4.72 -10.29
CA LYS A 135 11.11 -4.18 -11.52
C LYS A 135 10.31 -2.99 -12.00
N ILE A 136 10.97 -2.06 -12.66
CA ILE A 136 10.32 -1.03 -13.47
C ILE A 136 10.42 -1.48 -14.93
N VAL A 137 9.28 -1.64 -15.58
CA VAL A 137 9.19 -2.06 -16.98
C VAL A 137 8.54 -0.99 -17.83
N SER A 138 8.90 -0.94 -19.11
CA SER A 138 8.23 -0.17 -20.14
C SER A 138 7.29 -1.10 -20.92
N GLY A 139 6.02 -0.72 -21.05
CA GLY A 139 5.02 -1.50 -21.80
C GLY A 139 3.98 -0.59 -22.42
N TYR A 140 3.69 -0.76 -23.72
CA TYR A 140 2.65 -0.01 -24.44
C TYR A 140 2.74 1.52 -24.29
N GLY A 141 3.95 2.07 -24.23
CA GLY A 141 4.20 3.51 -24.06
C GLY A 141 4.09 4.02 -22.61
N ASN A 142 3.74 3.16 -21.66
CA ASN A 142 3.68 3.45 -20.24
C ASN A 142 4.83 2.77 -19.49
N LYS A 143 5.02 3.16 -18.22
CA LYS A 143 5.95 2.48 -17.32
C LYS A 143 5.18 1.92 -16.14
N TYR A 144 5.62 0.76 -15.65
CA TYR A 144 4.96 0.04 -14.57
C TYR A 144 5.98 -0.45 -13.55
N ILE A 145 5.62 -0.38 -12.28
CA ILE A 145 6.25 -1.17 -11.23
C ILE A 145 5.60 -2.56 -11.28
N VAL A 146 6.41 -3.61 -11.36
CA VAL A 146 5.93 -4.99 -11.46
C VAL A 146 6.71 -5.89 -10.50
N SER A 147 6.04 -6.89 -9.94
CA SER A 147 6.64 -7.91 -9.09
C SER A 147 5.89 -9.22 -9.25
N LYS A 148 6.58 -10.34 -9.06
CA LYS A 148 5.96 -11.67 -9.01
C LYS A 148 6.20 -12.27 -7.63
N VAL A 149 5.12 -12.69 -6.97
CA VAL A 149 5.17 -13.41 -5.69
C VAL A 149 4.34 -14.66 -5.84
N SER A 150 4.99 -15.83 -5.78
CA SER A 150 4.37 -17.10 -6.16
C SER A 150 3.78 -17.02 -7.60
N ASN A 151 2.51 -17.34 -7.78
CA ASN A 151 1.76 -17.24 -9.04
C ASN A 151 0.97 -15.92 -9.20
N ILE A 152 1.27 -14.91 -8.37
CA ILE A 152 0.58 -13.61 -8.41
C ILE A 152 1.52 -12.56 -8.97
N TYR A 153 1.05 -11.84 -9.99
CA TYR A 153 1.66 -10.63 -10.50
C TYR A 153 1.08 -9.43 -9.75
N ILE A 154 1.97 -8.55 -9.33
CA ILE A 154 1.65 -7.33 -8.61
C ILE A 154 2.13 -6.18 -9.47
N ASP A 155 1.26 -5.23 -9.77
CA ASP A 155 1.61 -4.11 -10.64
C ASP A 155 0.94 -2.80 -10.22
N THR A 156 1.56 -1.70 -10.66
CA THR A 156 1.01 -0.34 -10.57
C THR A 156 1.72 0.55 -11.59
N MET A 157 1.10 1.65 -12.01
CA MET A 157 1.73 2.62 -12.92
C MET A 157 2.97 3.25 -12.28
N TYR A 158 3.91 3.69 -13.10
CA TYR A 158 5.11 4.38 -12.67
C TYR A 158 5.30 5.68 -13.46
N ASP A 159 5.35 6.79 -12.74
CA ASP A 159 5.74 8.10 -13.29
C ASP A 159 7.15 8.46 -12.76
N PRO A 160 8.16 8.57 -13.64
CA PRO A 160 9.53 8.90 -13.25
C PRO A 160 9.72 10.37 -12.85
N SER A 161 8.67 11.19 -12.79
CA SER A 161 8.75 12.60 -12.43
C SER A 161 9.40 12.79 -11.05
N PRO A 162 10.41 13.68 -10.91
CA PRO A 162 11.19 13.82 -9.68
C PRO A 162 10.35 14.11 -8.42
N ASN A 163 9.23 14.83 -8.57
CA ASN A 163 8.28 15.13 -7.49
C ASN A 163 7.50 13.91 -6.97
N LEU A 164 7.51 12.78 -7.70
CA LEU A 164 6.87 11.52 -7.32
C LEU A 164 7.88 10.44 -6.90
N LYS A 165 9.19 10.74 -6.93
CA LYS A 165 10.23 9.78 -6.53
C LYS A 165 9.95 9.16 -5.16
N GLU A 166 9.61 9.97 -4.17
CA GLU A 166 9.34 9.51 -2.81
C GLU A 166 8.09 8.63 -2.71
N TYR A 167 7.04 8.97 -3.46
CA TYR A 167 5.83 8.18 -3.54
C TYR A 167 6.16 6.76 -4.03
N TYR A 168 6.86 6.66 -5.17
CA TYR A 168 7.20 5.37 -5.74
C TYR A 168 8.26 4.59 -4.95
N ASP A 169 9.23 5.26 -4.30
CA ASP A 169 10.18 4.59 -3.42
C ASP A 169 9.46 3.85 -2.28
N LEU A 170 8.44 4.47 -1.68
CA LEU A 170 7.65 3.85 -0.60
C LEU A 170 6.70 2.75 -1.10
N ILE A 171 6.13 2.90 -2.31
CA ILE A 171 5.33 1.85 -2.96
C ILE A 171 6.20 0.63 -3.30
N ILE A 172 7.39 0.84 -3.87
CA ILE A 172 8.35 -0.23 -4.18
C ILE A 172 8.76 -0.96 -2.90
N ASP A 173 9.05 -0.23 -1.82
CA ASP A 173 9.39 -0.85 -0.54
C ASP A 173 8.23 -1.68 0.03
N PHE A 174 6.99 -1.18 -0.02
CA PHE A 174 5.81 -1.95 0.35
C PHE A 174 5.69 -3.25 -0.45
N ILE A 175 5.82 -3.18 -1.79
CA ILE A 175 5.73 -4.37 -2.66
C ILE A 175 6.87 -5.36 -2.38
N ASN A 176 8.07 -4.86 -2.06
CA ASN A 176 9.19 -5.71 -1.69
C ASN A 176 8.96 -6.49 -0.39
N ASN A 177 8.12 -5.99 0.51
CA ASN A 177 7.78 -6.64 1.78
C ASN A 177 6.65 -7.68 1.69
N ILE A 178 6.05 -7.87 0.52
CA ILE A 178 4.99 -8.86 0.26
C ILE A 178 5.60 -10.25 0.16
N GLU A 179 5.25 -11.20 1.03
CA GLU A 179 5.90 -12.52 1.03
C GLU A 179 5.01 -13.63 0.45
N GLU A 180 5.66 -14.66 -0.07
CA GLU A 180 4.98 -15.92 -0.41
C GLU A 180 4.59 -16.68 0.86
N VAL A 181 3.54 -17.50 0.74
CA VAL A 181 3.24 -18.54 1.75
C VAL A 181 4.12 -19.75 1.43
N LYS A 182 4.97 -20.14 2.39
CA LYS A 182 5.83 -21.33 2.29
C LYS A 182 5.09 -22.56 2.79
#